data_AF-A0A2W4JT38-F1
#
_entry.id   AF-A0A2W4JT38-F1
#
_cell.length_a   1.000
_cell.length_b   1.000
_cell.length_c   1.000
_cell.angle_alpha   90.00
_cell.angle_beta   90.00
_cell.angle_gamma   90.00
#
_symmetry.space_group_name_H-M   'P 1'
#
loop_
_entity.id
_entity.type
_entity.pdbx_description
1 polymer ?
#
loop_
_entity_poly.entity_id
_entity_poly.type
_entity_poly.pdbx_seq_one_letter_code
_entity_poly.pdbx_strand_id
1 'polypeptide(L)'
;MTYCVGALLDQGMVFAADSRTNAGVDHVSTFRKLRVYESPGDRVIIILSSGNLSLTQSTINLLELKGQRPEDALTLWSAQSMFEAAGLLGTSFP
;
A
#
# COMPACT_ATOMS: atom_id res chain seq x y z
N MET A 1 -17.81 4.30 2.10
CA MET A 1 -17.19 5.49 2.72
C MET A 1 -15.86 5.06 3.27
N THR A 2 -14.78 5.67 2.81
CA THR A 2 -13.40 5.24 3.09
C THR A 2 -12.59 6.45 3.50
N TYR A 3 -11.87 6.36 4.63
CA TYR A 3 -11.01 7.41 5.15
C TYR A 3 -9.70 6.83 5.69
N CYS A 4 -8.59 7.40 5.21
CA CYS A 4 -7.24 7.08 5.63
C CYS A 4 -6.48 8.39 5.87
N VAL A 5 -5.57 8.40 6.84
CA VAL A 5 -4.71 9.53 7.15
C VAL A 5 -3.30 9.05 7.47
N GLY A 6 -2.31 9.78 6.96
CA GLY A 6 -0.90 9.67 7.33
C GLY A 6 -0.38 11.04 7.73
N ALA A 7 0.27 11.13 8.88
CA ALA A 7 0.87 12.35 9.40
C ALA A 7 2.38 12.14 9.55
N LEU A 8 3.17 13.03 8.95
CA LEU A 8 4.61 13.11 9.12
C LEU A 8 4.92 14.20 10.16
N LEU A 9 5.70 13.83 11.16
CA LEU A 9 6.09 14.64 12.31
C LEU A 9 7.61 14.62 12.45
N ASP A 10 8.17 15.57 13.18
CA ASP A 10 9.61 15.62 13.44
C ASP A 10 10.13 14.36 14.15
N GLN A 11 9.29 13.72 14.98
CA GLN A 11 9.63 12.51 15.74
C GLN A 11 9.27 11.20 15.03
N GLY A 12 8.60 11.25 13.87
CA GLY A 12 8.19 10.04 13.17
C GLY A 12 6.87 10.19 12.41
N MET A 13 6.16 9.08 12.23
CA MET A 13 4.96 9.04 11.41
C MET A 13 3.81 8.34 12.11
N VAL A 14 2.58 8.81 11.88
CA VAL A 14 1.34 8.19 12.38
C VAL A 14 0.43 7.87 11.21
N PHE A 15 -0.12 6.66 11.19
CA PHE A 15 -1.02 6.19 10.13
C PHE A 15 -2.30 5.63 10.75
N ALA A 16 -3.45 5.98 10.17
CA ALA A 16 -4.73 5.42 10.56
C ALA A 16 -5.62 5.22 9.32
N ALA A 17 -6.39 4.14 9.33
CA ALA A 17 -7.37 3.85 8.28
C ALA A 17 -8.61 3.20 8.89
N ASP A 18 -9.78 3.61 8.40
CA ASP A 18 -11.01 2.90 8.67
C ASP A 18 -11.07 1.60 7.82
N SER A 19 -12.05 0.73 8.10
CA SER A 19 -12.18 -0.55 7.41
C SER A 19 -13.51 -0.74 6.66
N ARG A 20 -14.45 0.21 6.77
CA ARG A 20 -15.74 0.14 6.08
C ARG A 20 -15.53 0.38 4.59
N THR A 21 -15.94 -0.54 3.74
CA THR A 21 -15.74 -0.43 2.29
C THR A 21 -17.04 -0.70 1.56
N ASN A 22 -17.33 0.10 0.53
CA ASN A 22 -18.41 -0.18 -0.40
C ASN A 22 -17.82 -0.97 -1.59
N ALA A 23 -18.31 -2.19 -1.80
CA ALA A 23 -17.93 -3.09 -2.88
C ALA A 23 -19.06 -3.29 -3.91
N GLY A 24 -20.15 -2.52 -3.80
CA GLY A 24 -21.37 -2.64 -4.60
C GLY A 24 -22.55 -1.98 -3.91
N VAL A 25 -23.66 -1.79 -4.63
CA VAL A 25 -24.85 -1.05 -4.16
C VAL A 25 -25.31 -1.49 -2.77
N ASP A 26 -25.31 -2.80 -2.51
CA ASP A 26 -25.71 -3.39 -1.23
C ASP A 26 -24.60 -4.19 -0.55
N HIS A 27 -23.35 -3.98 -0.96
CA HIS A 27 -22.18 -4.71 -0.45
C HIS A 27 -21.27 -3.78 0.34
N VAL A 28 -21.67 -3.49 1.59
CA VAL A 28 -20.80 -2.81 2.56
C VAL A 28 -20.17 -3.85 3.48
N SER A 29 -18.85 -3.88 3.54
CA SER A 29 -18.10 -4.90 4.28
C SER A 29 -16.80 -4.35 4.84
N THR A 30 -16.13 -5.15 5.66
CA THR A 30 -14.88 -4.79 6.33
C THR A 30 -13.69 -5.28 5.51
N PHE A 31 -12.85 -4.36 5.05
CA PHE A 31 -11.59 -4.69 4.37
C PHE A 31 -10.43 -3.89 4.97
N ARG A 32 -9.26 -4.53 5.06
CA ARG A 32 -8.04 -3.89 5.52
C ARG A 32 -7.56 -2.87 4.47
N LYS A 33 -7.33 -1.63 4.92
CA LYS A 33 -6.86 -0.52 4.08
C LYS A 33 -5.47 -0.02 4.43
N LEU A 34 -4.85 -0.58 5.47
CA LEU A 34 -3.48 -0.29 5.89
C LEU A 34 -2.66 -1.57 5.77
N ARG A 35 -1.56 -1.51 5.03
CA ARG A 35 -0.59 -2.60 4.90
C ARG A 35 0.79 -2.12 5.33
N VAL A 36 1.50 -3.00 6.03
CA VAL A 36 2.85 -2.75 6.55
C VAL A 36 3.80 -3.73 5.85
N TYR A 37 4.85 -3.20 5.25
CA TYR A 37 5.97 -3.95 4.69
C TYR A 37 7.20 -3.61 5.52
N GLU A 38 7.73 -4.58 6.26
CA GLU A 38 8.81 -4.37 7.21
C GLU A 38 9.99 -5.30 6.90
N SER A 39 11.19 -4.70 6.88
CA SER A 39 12.47 -5.40 6.98
C SER A 39 13.15 -4.89 8.26
N PRO A 40 13.15 -5.67 9.36
CA PRO A 40 13.63 -5.20 10.66
C PRO A 40 15.06 -4.66 10.60
N GLY A 41 15.27 -3.45 11.12
CA GLY A 41 16.56 -2.78 11.11
C GLY A 41 16.97 -2.10 9.79
N ASP A 42 16.15 -2.24 8.74
CA ASP A 42 16.40 -1.62 7.43
C ASP A 42 15.28 -0.63 7.04
N ARG A 43 14.04 -1.11 6.88
CA ARG A 43 12.94 -0.26 6.37
C ARG A 43 11.55 -0.68 6.85
N VAL A 44 10.67 0.32 6.93
CA VAL A 44 9.23 0.14 7.11
C VAL A 44 8.50 0.99 6.07
N ILE A 45 7.66 0.36 5.25
CA ILE A 45 6.83 1.02 4.24
C ILE A 45 5.36 0.75 4.56
N ILE A 46 4.56 1.81 4.65
CA ILE A 46 3.13 1.71 4.94
C ILE A 46 2.33 2.21 3.74
N ILE A 47 1.38 1.40 3.27
CA ILE A 47 0.48 1.74 2.17
C ILE A 47 -0.95 1.81 2.70
N LEU A 48 -1.61 2.94 2.40
CA LEU A 48 -3.02 3.20 2.70
C LEU A 48 -3.85 3.16 1.41
N SER A 49 -5.03 2.54 1.46
CA SER A 49 -5.89 2.37 0.28
C SER A 49 -7.22 3.12 0.41
N SER A 50 -7.62 3.85 -0.64
CA SER A 50 -8.94 4.48 -0.76
C SER A 50 -9.46 4.40 -2.20
N GLY A 51 -10.78 4.51 -2.38
CA GLY A 51 -11.43 4.44 -3.68
C GLY A 51 -12.00 3.05 -4.01
N ASN A 52 -11.91 2.66 -5.28
CA ASN A 52 -12.49 1.41 -5.79
C ASN A 52 -11.76 0.19 -5.19
N LEU A 53 -12.53 -0.71 -4.56
CA LEU A 53 -11.97 -1.88 -3.87
C LEU A 53 -11.19 -2.80 -4.83
N SER A 54 -11.73 -3.08 -6.00
CA SER A 54 -11.09 -3.95 -6.99
C SER A 54 -9.76 -3.36 -7.48
N LEU A 55 -9.71 -2.06 -7.77
CA LEU A 55 -8.47 -1.40 -8.21
C LEU A 55 -7.42 -1.40 -7.10
N THR A 56 -7.80 -1.01 -5.88
CA THR A 56 -6.85 -1.00 -4.75
C THR A 56 -6.32 -2.39 -4.40
N GLN A 57 -7.15 -3.44 -4.47
CA GLN A 57 -6.70 -4.82 -4.27
C GLN A 57 -5.78 -5.29 -5.40
N SER A 58 -6.15 -5.06 -6.66
CA SER A 58 -5.33 -5.44 -7.81
C SER A 58 -3.97 -4.75 -7.79
N THR A 59 -3.91 -3.45 -7.45
CA THR A 59 -2.64 -2.73 -7.36
C THR A 59 -1.71 -3.32 -6.32
N ILE A 60 -2.23 -3.65 -5.14
CA ILE A 60 -1.42 -4.30 -4.10
C ILE A 60 -0.98 -5.70 -4.53
N ASN A 61 -1.88 -6.50 -5.09
CA ASN A 61 -1.55 -7.85 -5.52
C ASN A 61 -0.45 -7.84 -6.59
N LEU A 62 -0.50 -6.91 -7.54
CA LEU A 62 0.53 -6.74 -8.57
C LEU A 62 1.86 -6.27 -7.97
N LEU A 63 1.82 -5.36 -6.98
CA LEU A 63 3.00 -4.90 -6.26
C LEU A 63 3.69 -6.05 -5.52
N GLU A 64 2.92 -6.88 -4.80
CA GLU A 64 3.43 -8.05 -4.08
C GLU A 64 3.95 -9.13 -5.02
N LEU A 65 3.27 -9.36 -6.14
CA LEU A 65 3.73 -10.29 -7.17
C LEU A 65 5.06 -9.84 -7.81
N LYS A 66 5.24 -8.54 -8.06
CA LYS A 66 6.54 -7.99 -8.51
C LYS A 66 7.65 -8.25 -7.48
N GLY A 67 7.31 -8.23 -6.19
CA GLY A 67 8.22 -8.58 -5.10
C GLY A 67 8.73 -10.02 -5.08
N GLN A 68 8.08 -10.93 -5.82
CA GLN A 68 8.44 -12.35 -5.91
C GLN A 68 9.25 -12.71 -7.18
N ARG A 69 9.58 -11.71 -8.02
CA ARG A 69 10.33 -11.87 -9.28
C ARG A 69 11.85 -11.95 -9.03
N PRO A 70 12.69 -12.29 -10.04
CA PRO A 70 14.14 -12.49 -9.88
C PRO A 70 14.86 -11.28 -9.27
N GLU A 71 16.05 -11.51 -8.71
CA GLU A 71 16.82 -10.55 -7.90
C GLU A 71 17.05 -9.17 -8.55
N ASP A 72 17.05 -9.08 -9.88
CA ASP A 72 17.30 -7.82 -10.61
C ASP A 72 16.07 -6.89 -10.73
N ALA A 73 14.89 -7.30 -10.24
CA ALA A 73 13.69 -6.48 -10.33
C ALA A 73 13.65 -5.38 -9.25
N LEU A 74 13.19 -4.18 -9.62
CA LEU A 74 12.84 -3.15 -8.64
C LEU A 74 11.61 -3.60 -7.84
N THR A 75 11.77 -3.72 -6.53
CA THR A 75 10.73 -4.12 -5.58
C THR A 75 10.69 -3.15 -4.40
N LEU A 76 9.72 -3.29 -3.50
CA LEU A 76 9.72 -2.53 -2.23
C LEU A 76 10.97 -2.79 -1.38
N TRP A 77 11.58 -3.97 -1.55
CA TRP A 77 12.75 -4.41 -0.81
C TRP A 77 14.07 -3.91 -1.43
N SER A 78 14.12 -3.75 -2.76
CA SER A 78 15.31 -3.30 -3.48
C SER A 78 15.32 -1.80 -3.81
N ALA A 79 14.18 -1.10 -3.69
CA ALA A 79 14.11 0.34 -3.90
C ALA A 79 15.12 1.10 -3.02
N GLN A 80 15.85 2.05 -3.63
CA GLN A 80 16.90 2.84 -2.98
C GLN A 80 16.37 4.13 -2.35
N SER A 81 15.12 4.50 -2.63
CA SER A 81 14.47 5.67 -2.04
C SER A 81 12.95 5.52 -1.98
N MET A 82 12.30 6.34 -1.14
CA MET A 82 10.83 6.44 -1.13
C MET A 82 10.26 6.95 -2.46
N PHE A 83 11.05 7.69 -3.25
CA PHE A 83 10.66 8.11 -4.60
C PHE A 83 10.53 6.91 -5.54
N GLU A 84 11.51 6.00 -5.52
CA GLU A 84 11.45 4.75 -6.28
C GLU A 84 10.31 3.85 -5.81
N ALA A 85 10.11 3.72 -4.49
CA ALA A 85 9.00 2.96 -3.93
C ALA A 85 7.63 3.52 -4.38
N ALA A 86 7.47 4.84 -4.39
CA ALA A 86 6.27 5.50 -4.89
C ALA A 86 6.09 5.30 -6.41
N GLY A 87 7.17 5.37 -7.19
CA GLY A 87 7.15 5.09 -8.63
C GLY A 87 6.77 3.64 -8.94
N LEU A 88 7.31 2.68 -8.19
CA LEU A 88 6.95 1.27 -8.27
C LEU A 88 5.45 1.07 -7.99
N LEU A 89 4.91 1.71 -6.96
CA LEU A 89 3.48 1.68 -6.67
C LEU A 89 2.65 2.27 -7.82
N GLY A 90 3.07 3.41 -8.37
CA GLY A 90 2.41 4.06 -9.52
C GLY A 90 2.36 3.19 -10.77
N THR A 91 3.41 2.40 -11.04
CA THR A 91 3.44 1.45 -12.18
C THR A 91 2.75 0.11 -11.89
N SER A 92 2.17 -0.06 -10.70
CA SER A 92 1.46 -1.29 -10.30
C SER A 92 -0.06 -1.15 -10.43
N PHE A 93 -0.54 -0.09 -11.08
CA PHE A 93 -1.94 0.11 -11.41
C PHE A 93 -2.31 -0.67 -12.69
N PRO A 94 -3.46 -1.38 -12.73
CA PRO A 94 -3.94 -2.08 -13.92
C PRO A 94 -4.40 -1.14 -15.04
#